data_AF-A0A2D7HD08-F1
#
_entry.id   AF-A0A2D7HD08-F1
#
_cell.length_a   1.000
_cell.length_b   1.000
_cell.length_c   1.000
_cell.angle_alpha   90.00
_cell.angle_beta   90.00
_cell.angle_gamma   90.00
#
_symmetry.space_group_name_H-M   'P 1'
#
loop_
_entity.id
_entity.type
_entity.pdbx_description
1 polymer ?
#
loop_
_entity_poly.entity_id
_entity_poly.type
_entity_poly.pdbx_seq_one_letter_code
_entity_poly.pdbx_strand_id
1 'polypeptide(L)'
;MDSEPVFLTKRVRLLISVLIIGHLLALVLPPLSVQTRGGIGQSPSVSTALEFFEPYSQALYVDRGYAFFGPDPGPSHLIQAAIKSPEGTFVEKMYPDLNEQWPRLLYHRHFMLSEFMHEIYQPPGPSEELRKANRQEAQYWSLLRMRYKHVHQSIVEHLKHEHSGDEVAIRRIEHLVPDLIDYQQQPIELTDERLYRVLLDQPIEQDPNK
;
A
#
# COMPACT_ATOMS: atom_id res chain seq x y z
N MET A 1 46.96 -19.97 -9.49
CA MET A 1 46.10 -21.15 -9.21
C MET A 1 45.31 -21.38 -10.47
N ASP A 2 45.85 -22.21 -11.35
CA ASP A 2 45.24 -22.51 -12.63
C ASP A 2 44.13 -23.53 -12.39
N SER A 3 42.88 -23.10 -12.55
CA SER A 3 41.72 -23.97 -12.45
C SER A 3 41.68 -24.88 -13.68
N GLU A 4 42.02 -26.14 -13.49
CA GLU A 4 41.80 -27.21 -14.48
C GLU A 4 40.34 -27.19 -14.97
N PRO A 5 40.08 -27.20 -16.30
CA PRO A 5 38.73 -27.16 -16.82
C PRO A 5 37.96 -28.45 -16.46
N VAL A 6 36.87 -28.30 -15.70
CA VAL A 6 35.99 -29.42 -15.34
C VAL A 6 35.24 -29.89 -16.59
N PHE A 7 35.69 -31.01 -17.18
CA PHE A 7 35.01 -31.65 -18.30
C PHE A 7 33.74 -32.38 -17.82
N LEU A 8 32.65 -31.64 -17.70
CA LEU A 8 31.32 -32.20 -17.44
C LEU A 8 30.89 -33.09 -18.61
N THR A 9 30.66 -34.38 -18.34
CA THR A 9 30.07 -35.30 -19.32
C THR A 9 28.67 -34.80 -19.73
N LYS A 10 28.24 -35.13 -20.95
CA LYS A 10 26.92 -34.70 -21.48
C LYS A 10 25.77 -35.06 -20.55
N ARG A 11 25.85 -36.23 -19.89
CA ARG A 11 24.83 -36.71 -18.94
C ARG A 11 24.80 -35.89 -17.66
N VAL A 12 25.97 -35.59 -17.08
CA VAL A 12 26.04 -34.76 -15.86
C VAL A 12 25.60 -33.34 -16.16
N ARG A 13 25.99 -32.78 -17.32
CA ARG A 13 25.50 -31.47 -17.77
C ARG A 13 23.99 -31.43 -17.91
N LEU A 14 23.39 -32.47 -18.51
CA LEU A 14 21.94 -32.58 -18.64
C LEU A 14 21.27 -32.61 -17.27
N LEU A 15 21.77 -33.44 -16.35
CA LEU A 15 21.24 -33.54 -14.99
C LEU A 15 21.31 -32.19 -14.26
N ILE A 16 22.46 -31.51 -14.31
CA ILE A 16 22.62 -30.17 -13.71
C ILE A 16 21.65 -29.18 -14.35
N SER A 17 21.49 -29.22 -15.68
CA SER A 17 20.57 -28.32 -16.39
C SER A 17 19.12 -28.53 -15.96
N VAL A 18 18.69 -29.79 -15.81
CA VAL A 18 17.36 -30.14 -15.31
C VAL A 18 17.16 -29.63 -13.88
N LEU A 19 18.15 -29.80 -13.00
CA LEU A 19 18.09 -29.30 -11.63
C LEU A 19 18.01 -27.76 -11.58
N ILE A 20 18.79 -27.06 -12.40
CA ILE A 20 18.76 -25.60 -12.48
C ILE A 20 17.39 -25.13 -12.98
N ILE A 21 16.85 -25.72 -14.05
CA ILE A 21 15.54 -25.37 -14.58
C ILE A 21 14.45 -25.63 -13.53
N GLY A 22 14.49 -26.78 -12.85
CA GLY A 22 13.57 -27.11 -11.78
C GLY A 22 13.63 -26.10 -10.62
N HIS A 23 14.83 -25.69 -10.21
CA HIS A 23 15.01 -24.67 -9.18
C HIS A 23 14.50 -23.29 -9.62
N LEU A 24 14.77 -22.88 -10.86
CA LEU A 24 14.27 -21.63 -11.41
C LEU A 24 12.73 -21.62 -11.48
N LEU A 25 12.10 -22.74 -11.84
CA LEU A 25 10.65 -22.88 -11.81
C LEU A 25 10.11 -22.74 -10.38
N ALA A 26 10.75 -23.37 -9.39
CA ALA A 26 10.38 -23.22 -7.98
C ALA A 26 10.49 -21.76 -7.49
N LEU A 27 11.42 -20.97 -8.04
CA LEU A 27 11.58 -19.55 -7.71
C LEU A 27 10.54 -18.66 -8.40
N VAL A 28 10.16 -18.97 -9.65
CA VAL A 28 9.30 -18.11 -10.49
C VAL A 28 7.81 -18.44 -10.34
N LEU A 29 7.45 -19.69 -10.10
CA LEU A 29 6.05 -20.10 -9.99
C LEU A 29 5.30 -19.37 -8.85
N PRO A 30 5.87 -19.16 -7.65
CA PRO A 30 5.19 -18.42 -6.59
C PRO A 30 4.81 -16.97 -6.97
N PRO A 31 5.72 -16.09 -7.45
CA PRO A 31 5.32 -14.76 -7.90
C PRO A 31 4.40 -14.79 -9.13
N LEU A 32 4.59 -15.75 -10.04
CA LEU A 32 3.69 -15.94 -11.19
C LEU A 32 2.26 -16.31 -10.76
N SER A 33 2.11 -17.03 -9.64
CA SER A 33 0.79 -17.36 -9.06
C SER A 33 -0.01 -16.12 -8.69
N VAL A 34 0.68 -15.09 -8.17
CA VAL A 34 0.08 -13.82 -7.78
C VAL A 34 -0.30 -13.03 -9.03
N GLN A 35 0.60 -12.93 -10.01
CA GLN A 35 0.33 -12.19 -11.25
C GLN A 35 -0.74 -12.84 -12.15
N THR A 36 -0.93 -14.15 -12.03
CA THR A 36 -1.95 -14.89 -12.80
C THR A 36 -3.25 -15.08 -12.02
N ARG A 37 -3.39 -14.45 -10.86
CA ARG A 37 -4.64 -14.41 -10.10
C ARG A 37 -5.51 -13.28 -10.65
N GLY A 38 -6.70 -13.62 -11.10
CA GLY A 38 -7.74 -12.67 -11.50
C GLY A 38 -9.08 -13.01 -10.83
N GLY A 39 -10.17 -12.36 -11.24
CA GLY A 39 -11.49 -12.57 -10.62
C GLY A 39 -12.13 -13.94 -10.84
N ILE A 40 -11.56 -14.79 -11.72
CA ILE A 40 -11.97 -16.21 -11.90
C ILE A 40 -11.06 -17.16 -11.11
N GLY A 41 -10.14 -16.60 -10.31
CA GLY A 41 -9.14 -17.35 -9.55
C GLY A 41 -7.79 -17.42 -10.26
N GLN A 42 -6.98 -18.39 -9.85
CA GLN A 42 -5.62 -18.59 -10.34
C GLN A 42 -5.63 -19.43 -11.63
N SER A 43 -4.71 -19.13 -12.56
CA SER A 43 -4.53 -19.92 -13.77
C SER A 43 -4.33 -21.42 -13.48
N PRO A 44 -5.16 -22.32 -14.05
CA PRO A 44 -5.07 -23.76 -13.80
C PRO A 44 -3.69 -24.35 -14.11
N SER A 45 -3.03 -23.90 -15.20
CA SER A 45 -1.69 -24.37 -15.55
C SER A 45 -0.63 -23.97 -14.54
N VAL A 46 -0.78 -22.78 -13.93
CA VAL A 46 0.14 -22.31 -12.89
C VAL A 46 -0.12 -23.07 -11.58
N SER A 47 -1.39 -23.31 -11.23
CA SER A 47 -1.77 -24.10 -10.06
C SER A 47 -1.22 -25.52 -10.13
N THR A 48 -1.41 -26.23 -11.25
CA THR A 48 -0.87 -27.59 -11.42
C THR A 48 0.65 -27.63 -11.33
N ALA A 49 1.34 -26.63 -11.89
CA ALA A 49 2.79 -26.55 -11.78
C ALA A 49 3.23 -26.29 -10.33
N LEU A 50 2.54 -25.41 -9.59
CA LEU A 50 2.83 -25.13 -8.20
C LEU A 50 2.66 -26.34 -7.30
N GLU A 51 1.57 -27.10 -7.45
CA GLU A 51 1.34 -28.33 -6.67
C GLU A 51 2.53 -29.30 -6.78
N PHE A 52 3.15 -29.37 -7.96
CA PHE A 52 4.33 -30.20 -8.18
C PHE A 52 5.60 -29.66 -7.50
N PHE A 53 5.82 -28.35 -7.52
CA PHE A 53 7.04 -27.70 -7.00
C PHE A 53 6.92 -27.22 -5.54
N GLU A 54 5.72 -27.22 -4.95
CA GLU A 54 5.45 -26.69 -3.62
C GLU A 54 6.28 -27.37 -2.52
N PRO A 55 6.37 -28.72 -2.44
CA PRO A 55 7.14 -29.36 -1.36
C PRO A 55 8.63 -28.98 -1.40
N TYR A 56 9.19 -28.86 -2.60
CA TYR A 56 10.58 -28.44 -2.79
C TYR A 56 10.78 -26.96 -2.42
N SER A 57 9.86 -26.10 -2.84
CA SER A 57 9.91 -24.67 -2.60
C SER A 57 9.79 -24.34 -1.10
N GLN A 58 8.90 -25.05 -0.39
CA GLN A 58 8.73 -24.94 1.06
C GLN A 58 9.92 -25.49 1.84
N ALA A 59 10.49 -26.62 1.40
CA ALA A 59 11.68 -27.19 2.04
C ALA A 59 12.89 -26.24 2.02
N LEU A 60 13.02 -25.44 0.96
CA LEU A 60 14.06 -24.41 0.83
C LEU A 60 13.61 -23.00 1.27
N TYR A 61 12.34 -22.84 1.63
CA TYR A 61 11.72 -21.56 2.01
C TYR A 61 11.86 -20.46 0.93
N VAL A 62 11.87 -20.84 -0.34
CA VAL A 62 12.04 -19.92 -1.49
C VAL A 62 10.72 -19.37 -2.03
N ASP A 63 9.58 -19.93 -1.60
CA ASP A 63 8.23 -19.53 -2.01
C ASP A 63 7.77 -18.20 -1.42
N ARG A 64 8.41 -17.73 -0.33
CA ARG A 64 8.05 -16.48 0.36
C ARG A 64 8.83 -15.25 -0.10
N GLY A 65 9.86 -15.43 -0.92
CA GLY A 65 10.78 -14.35 -1.32
C GLY A 65 10.07 -13.15 -1.96
N TYR A 66 9.06 -13.40 -2.79
CA TYR A 66 8.32 -12.33 -3.47
C TYR A 66 7.63 -11.37 -2.48
N ALA A 67 7.01 -11.88 -1.42
CA ALA A 67 6.29 -11.07 -0.44
C ALA A 67 7.20 -10.08 0.31
N PHE A 68 8.52 -10.33 0.36
CA PHE A 68 9.49 -9.40 0.96
C PHE A 68 9.83 -8.21 0.06
N PHE A 69 9.73 -8.36 -1.27
CA PHE A 69 10.24 -7.36 -2.23
C PHE A 69 9.16 -6.75 -3.14
N GLY A 70 8.01 -7.42 -3.29
CA GLY A 70 6.87 -6.95 -4.07
C GLY A 70 5.58 -7.15 -3.29
N PRO A 71 5.36 -6.42 -2.17
CA PRO A 71 4.03 -6.38 -1.57
C PRO A 71 3.03 -5.93 -2.64
N ASP A 72 1.83 -6.49 -2.63
CA ASP A 72 0.75 -6.02 -3.50
C ASP A 72 0.63 -4.50 -3.32
N PRO A 73 0.67 -3.71 -4.41
CA PRO A 73 0.51 -2.27 -4.29
C PRO A 73 -0.92 -2.03 -3.81
N GLY A 74 -1.06 -1.85 -2.50
CA GLY A 74 -2.30 -1.40 -1.89
C GLY A 74 -2.65 0.01 -2.37
N PRO A 75 -3.86 0.48 -2.04
CA PRO A 75 -4.16 1.90 -2.22
C PRO A 75 -3.13 2.75 -1.46
N SER A 76 -2.85 3.93 -2.00
CA SER A 76 -2.01 4.91 -1.33
C SER A 76 -2.84 5.99 -0.68
N HIS A 77 -2.27 6.67 0.30
CA HIS A 77 -2.92 7.73 1.06
C HIS A 77 -2.26 9.05 0.75
N LEU A 78 -3.09 10.03 0.40
CA LEU A 78 -2.67 11.39 0.08
C LEU A 78 -3.32 12.37 1.06
N ILE A 79 -2.72 13.54 1.16
CA ILE A 79 -3.30 14.68 1.88
C ILE A 79 -3.73 15.70 0.84
N GLN A 80 -5.00 16.08 0.86
CA GLN A 80 -5.47 17.22 0.10
C GLN A 80 -5.61 18.43 1.02
N ALA A 81 -4.88 19.49 0.71
CA ALA A 81 -4.98 20.78 1.39
C ALA A 81 -5.89 21.72 0.61
N ALA A 82 -6.88 22.28 1.29
CA ALA A 82 -7.68 23.39 0.81
C ALA A 82 -7.12 24.68 1.42
N ILE A 83 -6.66 25.60 0.58
CA ILE A 83 -6.04 26.86 0.95
C ILE A 83 -6.94 27.98 0.43
N LYS A 84 -7.39 28.85 1.33
CA LYS A 84 -8.30 29.95 1.02
C LYS A 84 -7.66 31.26 1.45
N SER A 85 -7.38 32.14 0.49
CA SER A 85 -6.82 33.46 0.80
C SER A 85 -7.91 34.44 1.26
N PRO A 86 -7.56 35.49 2.02
CA PRO A 86 -8.49 36.53 2.46
C PRO A 86 -9.22 37.23 1.31
N GLU A 87 -8.56 37.33 0.14
CA GLU A 87 -9.08 37.94 -1.08
C GLU A 87 -10.11 37.06 -1.81
N GLY A 88 -10.36 35.84 -1.29
CA GLY A 88 -11.35 34.91 -1.83
C GLY A 88 -10.80 33.89 -2.82
N THR A 89 -9.47 33.85 -3.04
CA THR A 89 -8.83 32.83 -3.86
C THR A 89 -8.90 31.48 -3.15
N PHE A 90 -9.27 30.43 -3.87
CA PHE A 90 -9.35 29.06 -3.33
C PHE A 90 -8.52 28.12 -4.19
N VAL A 91 -7.60 27.39 -3.56
CA VAL A 91 -6.70 26.43 -4.22
C VAL A 91 -6.72 25.11 -3.45
N GLU A 92 -6.90 24.01 -4.16
CA GLU A 92 -6.66 22.68 -3.62
C GLU A 92 -5.31 22.17 -4.09
N LYS A 93 -4.53 21.60 -3.15
CA LYS A 93 -3.23 20.98 -3.42
C LYS A 93 -3.19 19.56 -2.90
N MET A 94 -2.57 18.67 -3.68
CA MET A 94 -2.35 17.28 -3.30
C MET A 94 -0.91 17.08 -2.80
N TYR A 95 -0.75 16.29 -1.74
CA TYR A 95 0.53 15.86 -1.22
C TYR A 95 0.58 14.34 -1.09
N PRO A 96 1.61 13.68 -1.65
CA PRO A 96 2.59 14.24 -2.58
C PRO A 96 2.03 14.52 -4.00
N ASP A 97 2.72 15.38 -4.76
CA ASP A 97 2.53 15.71 -6.17
C ASP A 97 3.87 15.60 -6.91
N LEU A 98 3.88 14.87 -8.02
CA LEU A 98 5.07 14.61 -8.85
C LEU A 98 5.65 15.88 -9.52
N ASN A 99 4.82 16.90 -9.74
CA ASN A 99 5.22 18.15 -10.38
C ASN A 99 5.78 19.15 -9.38
N GLU A 100 5.34 19.10 -8.13
CA GLU A 100 5.77 20.05 -7.10
C GLU A 100 6.93 19.54 -6.24
N GLN A 101 6.96 18.24 -5.89
CA GLN A 101 7.95 17.70 -4.97
C GLN A 101 9.06 16.91 -5.68
N TRP A 102 10.00 17.66 -6.27
CA TRP A 102 11.23 17.13 -6.85
C TRP A 102 12.45 17.54 -6.01
N PRO A 103 13.48 16.69 -5.82
CA PRO A 103 13.70 15.36 -6.42
C PRO A 103 12.84 14.26 -5.79
N ARG A 104 12.91 13.04 -6.35
CA ARG A 104 12.11 11.87 -5.91
C ARG A 104 12.14 11.62 -4.39
N LEU A 105 13.23 11.98 -3.70
CA LEU A 105 13.32 11.85 -2.25
C LEU A 105 12.38 12.82 -1.50
N LEU A 106 12.16 14.02 -2.04
CA LEU A 106 11.22 14.99 -1.48
C LEU A 106 9.77 14.50 -1.65
N TYR A 107 9.42 13.99 -2.84
CA TYR A 107 8.16 13.29 -3.07
C TYR A 107 7.97 12.17 -2.03
N HIS A 108 9.00 11.31 -1.90
CA HIS A 108 8.94 10.17 -0.99
C HIS A 108 8.76 10.60 0.47
N ARG A 109 9.38 11.71 0.90
CA ARG A 109 9.14 12.26 2.24
C ARG A 109 7.67 12.62 2.47
N HIS A 110 7.04 13.31 1.51
CA HIS A 110 5.63 13.69 1.61
C HIS A 110 4.71 12.47 1.54
N PHE A 111 5.03 11.51 0.68
CA PHE A 111 4.39 10.20 0.63
C PHE A 111 4.42 9.49 2.00
N MET A 112 5.59 9.42 2.63
CA MET A 112 5.70 8.78 3.95
C MET A 112 4.92 9.54 5.04
N LEU A 113 4.81 10.87 4.94
CA LEU A 113 4.01 11.66 5.88
C LEU A 113 2.51 11.43 5.71
N SER A 114 2.03 11.33 4.47
CA SER A 114 0.61 11.04 4.19
C SER A 114 0.23 9.62 4.62
N GLU A 115 1.07 8.63 4.32
CA GLU A 115 0.92 7.25 4.81
C GLU A 115 0.92 7.19 6.34
N PHE A 116 1.91 7.82 6.99
CA PHE A 116 1.99 7.84 8.46
C PHE A 116 0.75 8.47 9.09
N MET A 117 0.23 9.58 8.53
CA MET A 117 -0.98 10.20 9.04
C MET A 117 -2.22 9.31 8.89
N HIS A 118 -2.28 8.52 7.81
CA HIS A 118 -3.32 7.52 7.65
C HIS A 118 -3.17 6.36 8.65
N GLU A 119 -1.96 5.81 8.80
CA GLU A 119 -1.66 4.68 9.68
C GLU A 119 -2.05 4.95 11.14
N ILE A 120 -1.76 6.16 11.64
CA ILE A 120 -2.08 6.53 13.02
C ILE A 120 -3.52 7.01 13.21
N TYR A 121 -4.36 6.98 12.17
CA TYR A 121 -5.73 7.48 12.26
C TYR A 121 -6.53 6.71 13.29
N GLN A 122 -7.11 7.46 14.22
CA GLN A 122 -8.12 6.96 15.13
C GLN A 122 -9.42 7.73 14.86
N PRO A 123 -10.56 7.07 14.60
CA PRO A 123 -11.81 7.78 14.37
C PRO A 123 -12.31 8.51 15.64
N PRO A 124 -13.14 9.55 15.49
CA PRO A 124 -13.90 10.16 16.58
C PRO A 124 -14.62 9.09 17.41
N GLY A 125 -14.60 9.24 18.73
CA GLY A 125 -15.05 8.21 19.66
C GLY A 125 -14.36 8.42 21.02
N PRO A 126 -14.37 7.44 21.94
CA PRO A 126 -14.95 6.09 21.84
C PRO A 126 -16.50 6.12 21.91
N SER A 127 -17.15 5.03 21.49
CA SER A 127 -18.61 4.87 21.63
C SER A 127 -19.03 4.87 23.11
N GLU A 128 -20.27 5.25 23.38
CA GLU A 128 -20.79 5.27 24.76
C GLU A 128 -20.86 3.86 25.36
N GLU A 129 -21.11 2.85 24.53
CA GLU A 129 -21.08 1.44 24.92
C GLU A 129 -19.69 1.03 25.41
N LEU A 130 -18.65 1.38 24.65
CA LEU A 130 -17.27 1.08 25.02
C LEU A 130 -16.89 1.76 26.33
N ARG A 131 -17.33 3.01 26.55
CA ARG A 131 -17.09 3.73 27.82
C ARG A 131 -17.70 3.02 29.02
N LYS A 132 -18.87 2.40 28.85
CA LYS A 132 -19.59 1.66 29.92
C LYS A 132 -18.99 0.28 30.13
N ALA A 133 -18.65 -0.42 29.07
CA ALA A 133 -18.12 -1.79 29.11
C ALA A 133 -16.66 -1.84 29.58
N ASN A 134 -15.80 -0.96 29.05
CA ASN A 134 -14.37 -0.98 29.32
C ASN A 134 -13.78 0.43 29.35
N ARG A 135 -13.72 1.01 30.56
CA ARG A 135 -13.17 2.35 30.78
C ARG A 135 -11.70 2.48 30.35
N GLN A 136 -10.89 1.44 30.52
CA GLN A 136 -9.45 1.50 30.18
C GLN A 136 -9.26 1.57 28.67
N GLU A 137 -10.00 0.77 27.91
CA GLU A 137 -9.97 0.79 26.45
C GLU A 137 -10.51 2.10 25.89
N ALA A 138 -11.57 2.65 26.48
CA ALA A 138 -12.07 3.98 26.12
C ALA A 138 -11.03 5.10 26.37
N GLN A 139 -10.25 5.00 27.45
CA GLN A 139 -9.14 5.93 27.70
C GLN A 139 -8.02 5.77 26.67
N TYR A 140 -7.64 4.53 26.37
CA TYR A 140 -6.63 4.23 25.35
C TYR A 140 -7.04 4.74 23.96
N TRP A 141 -8.29 4.55 23.57
CA TRP A 141 -8.87 5.12 22.35
C TRP A 141 -8.70 6.64 22.29
N SER A 142 -9.03 7.30 23.41
CA SER A 142 -8.90 8.76 23.53
C SER A 142 -7.44 9.20 23.40
N LEU A 143 -6.48 8.44 23.94
CA LEU A 143 -5.04 8.70 23.80
C LEU A 143 -4.57 8.60 22.35
N LEU A 144 -4.99 7.55 21.63
CA LEU A 144 -4.67 7.38 20.20
C LEU A 144 -5.26 8.50 19.34
N ARG A 145 -6.51 8.90 19.61
CA ARG A 145 -7.13 10.07 18.97
C ARG A 145 -6.40 11.36 19.29
N MET A 146 -5.98 11.51 20.55
CA MET A 146 -4.99 12.46 21.07
C MET A 146 -3.85 12.68 20.06
N ARG A 147 -3.09 11.60 19.87
CA ARG A 147 -1.92 11.53 19.01
C ARG A 147 -2.23 11.90 17.56
N TYR A 148 -3.28 11.32 16.97
CA TYR A 148 -3.69 11.64 15.60
C TYR A 148 -3.98 13.14 15.43
N LYS A 149 -4.77 13.74 16.33
CA LYS A 149 -5.14 15.16 16.24
C LYS A 149 -3.92 16.08 16.37
N HIS A 150 -2.93 15.73 17.20
CA HIS A 150 -1.70 16.50 17.30
C HIS A 150 -0.88 16.47 16.00
N VAL A 151 -0.73 15.29 15.37
CA VAL A 151 -0.01 15.17 14.10
C VAL A 151 -0.75 15.90 12.98
N HIS A 152 -2.06 15.71 12.88
CA HIS A 152 -2.92 16.44 11.94
C HIS A 152 -2.77 17.95 12.11
N GLN A 153 -2.85 18.46 13.35
CA GLN A 153 -2.71 19.89 13.60
C GLN A 153 -1.32 20.39 13.24
N SER A 154 -0.26 19.62 13.53
CA SER A 154 1.11 19.98 13.15
C SER A 154 1.25 20.19 11.63
N ILE A 155 0.65 19.31 10.82
CA ILE A 155 0.64 19.43 9.35
C ILE A 155 -0.14 20.68 8.90
N VAL A 156 -1.32 20.91 9.48
CA VAL A 156 -2.11 22.13 9.19
C VAL A 156 -1.33 23.39 9.54
N GLU A 157 -0.70 23.45 10.71
CA GLU A 157 0.08 24.63 11.13
C GLU A 157 1.32 24.83 10.27
N HIS A 158 1.98 23.76 9.82
CA HIS A 158 3.06 23.87 8.85
C HIS A 158 2.57 24.48 7.53
N LEU A 159 1.45 24.00 6.99
CA LEU A 159 0.89 24.55 5.76
C LEU A 159 0.42 26.00 5.93
N LYS A 160 -0.14 26.38 7.08
CA LYS A 160 -0.44 27.78 7.39
C LYS A 160 0.81 28.65 7.47
N HIS A 161 1.92 28.11 7.95
CA HIS A 161 3.19 28.83 7.97
C HIS A 161 3.67 29.12 6.55
N GLU A 162 3.65 28.11 5.68
CA GLU A 162 3.99 28.25 4.25
C GLU A 162 3.04 29.19 3.50
N HIS A 163 1.75 29.15 3.85
CA HIS A 163 0.66 29.97 3.28
C HIS A 163 0.19 31.04 4.29
N SER A 164 1.15 31.86 4.75
CA SER A 164 0.90 32.87 5.80
C SER A 164 -0.21 33.84 5.40
N GLY A 165 -1.27 33.89 6.21
CA GLY A 165 -2.45 34.75 5.97
C GLY A 165 -3.66 34.00 5.42
N ASP A 166 -3.48 32.77 4.95
CA ASP A 166 -4.55 31.96 4.38
C ASP A 166 -5.20 31.04 5.42
N GLU A 167 -6.47 30.72 5.20
CA GLU A 167 -7.16 29.65 5.91
C GLU A 167 -6.79 28.31 5.26
N VAL A 168 -6.31 27.36 6.06
CA VAL A 168 -5.89 26.04 5.59
C VAL A 168 -6.67 24.95 6.32
N ALA A 169 -7.23 24.02 5.54
CA ALA A 169 -7.79 22.77 6.00
C ALA A 169 -7.20 21.60 5.20
N ILE A 170 -7.14 20.42 5.80
CA ILE A 170 -6.68 19.21 5.11
C ILE A 170 -7.70 18.09 5.22
N ARG A 171 -7.74 17.20 4.22
CA ARG A 171 -8.46 15.94 4.24
C ARG A 171 -7.59 14.79 3.76
N ARG A 172 -7.89 13.58 4.23
CA ARG A 172 -7.24 12.35 3.77
C ARG A 172 -7.93 11.86 2.51
N ILE A 173 -7.13 11.42 1.55
CA ILE A 173 -7.59 10.82 0.31
C ILE A 173 -6.98 9.43 0.20
N GLU A 174 -7.78 8.45 -0.20
CA GLU A 174 -7.33 7.13 -0.63
C GLU A 174 -7.26 7.13 -2.16
N HIS A 175 -6.10 6.77 -2.71
CA HIS A 175 -5.86 6.64 -4.14
C HIS A 175 -5.73 5.15 -4.49
N LEU A 176 -6.71 4.66 -5.24
CA LEU A 176 -6.85 3.26 -5.58
C LEU A 176 -5.99 2.86 -6.78
N VAL A 177 -5.59 1.60 -6.78
CA VAL A 177 -5.05 0.94 -7.97
C VAL A 177 -6.21 0.26 -8.70
N PRO A 178 -6.42 0.52 -10.01
CA PRO A 178 -7.43 -0.18 -10.79
C PRO A 178 -7.21 -1.69 -10.74
N ASP A 179 -8.28 -2.46 -10.53
CA ASP A 179 -8.22 -3.90 -10.70
C ASP A 179 -8.01 -4.26 -12.18
N LEU A 180 -7.38 -5.40 -12.43
CA LEU A 180 -7.11 -5.87 -13.79
C LEU A 180 -8.41 -6.05 -14.60
N ILE A 181 -9.50 -6.51 -13.98
CA ILE A 181 -10.77 -6.72 -14.68
C ILE A 181 -11.36 -5.37 -15.10
N ASP A 182 -11.42 -4.42 -14.18
CA ASP A 182 -11.94 -3.07 -14.44
C ASP A 182 -11.13 -2.40 -15.56
N TYR A 183 -9.80 -2.52 -15.52
CA TYR A 183 -8.92 -1.99 -16.55
C TYR A 183 -9.13 -2.64 -17.93
N GLN A 184 -9.38 -3.95 -17.99
CA GLN A 184 -9.65 -4.65 -19.26
C GLN A 184 -10.99 -4.26 -19.88
N GLN A 185 -12.01 -3.99 -19.06
CA GLN A 185 -13.33 -3.57 -19.54
C GLN A 185 -13.31 -2.10 -19.96
N GLN A 186 -12.67 -1.26 -19.16
CA GLN A 186 -12.54 0.17 -19.41
C GLN A 186 -11.17 0.64 -18.91
N PRO A 187 -10.17 0.83 -19.78
CA PRO A 187 -8.87 1.33 -19.36
C PRO A 187 -9.02 2.66 -18.60
N ILE A 188 -8.51 2.68 -17.36
CA ILE A 188 -8.53 3.85 -16.47
C ILE A 188 -7.09 4.30 -16.27
N GLU A 189 -6.82 5.58 -16.48
CA GLU A 189 -5.53 6.17 -16.13
C GLU A 189 -5.38 6.28 -14.61
N LEU A 190 -4.16 6.13 -14.09
CA LEU A 190 -3.91 6.22 -12.65
C LEU A 190 -4.30 7.58 -12.05
N THR A 191 -4.39 8.63 -12.87
CA THR A 191 -4.78 9.99 -12.46
C THR A 191 -6.28 10.25 -12.57
N ASP A 192 -7.10 9.26 -12.92
CA ASP A 192 -8.54 9.42 -13.05
C ASP A 192 -9.21 9.69 -11.69
N GLU A 193 -10.08 10.70 -11.65
CA GLU A 193 -10.78 11.15 -10.44
C GLU A 193 -11.55 10.03 -9.72
N ARG A 194 -12.01 9.01 -10.46
CA ARG A 194 -12.73 7.85 -9.90
C ARG A 194 -11.88 7.02 -8.92
N LEU A 195 -10.55 7.14 -9.03
CA LEU A 195 -9.61 6.42 -8.16
C LEU A 195 -9.33 7.16 -6.85
N TYR A 196 -9.87 8.36 -6.65
CA TYR A 196 -9.64 9.16 -5.45
C TYR A 196 -10.88 9.17 -4.56
N ARG A 197 -10.75 8.61 -3.34
CA ARG A 197 -11.82 8.56 -2.34
C ARG A 197 -11.48 9.45 -1.16
N VAL A 198 -12.41 10.31 -0.77
CA VAL A 198 -12.26 11.11 0.45
C VAL A 198 -12.49 10.23 1.67
N LEU A 199 -11.49 10.15 2.56
CA LEU A 199 -11.59 9.44 3.83
C LEU A 199 -12.11 10.39 4.91
N LEU A 200 -13.39 10.27 5.23
CA LEU A 200 -14.08 11.14 6.19
C LEU A 200 -13.63 10.88 7.63
N ASP A 201 -13.59 11.95 8.43
CA ASP A 201 -13.29 11.91 9.87
C ASP A 201 -14.58 11.68 10.67
N GLN A 202 -15.09 10.45 10.66
CA GLN A 202 -16.39 10.10 11.25
C GLN A 202 -16.26 9.01 12.32
N PRO A 203 -17.12 9.04 13.37
CA PRO A 203 -17.21 7.93 14.31
C PRO A 203 -17.51 6.62 13.58
N ILE A 204 -17.04 5.50 14.13
CA ILE A 204 -17.45 4.19 13.63
C ILE A 204 -18.94 4.05 13.91
N GLU A 205 -19.75 4.02 12.85
CA GLU A 205 -21.14 3.60 12.94
C GLU A 205 -21.14 2.14 13.37
N GLN A 206 -21.64 1.87 14.57
CA GLN A 206 -21.96 0.51 14.98
C GLN A 206 -23.23 0.13 14.23
N ASP A 207 -23.09 -0.73 13.22
CA ASP A 207 -24.25 -1.35 12.58
C ASP A 207 -25.04 -2.12 13.66
N PRO A 208 -26.28 -1.72 13.98
CA PRO A 208 -27.05 -2.33 15.07
C PRO A 208 -27.46 -3.79 14.77
N ASN A 209 -27.13 -4.33 13.59
CA ASN A 209 -27.48 -5.67 13.13
C ASN A 209 -26.30 -6.66 13.01
N LYS A 210 -25.19 -6.44 13.71
CA LYS A 210 -24.12 -7.45 13.85
C LYS A 210 -23.94 -7.96 15.27
#